data_AF-A0A0N8TT25-F1
#
_entry.id   AF-A0A0N8TT25-F1
#
_cell.length_a   1.000
_cell.length_b   1.000
_cell.length_c   1.000
_cell.angle_alpha   90.00
_cell.angle_beta   90.00
_cell.angle_gamma   90.00
#
_symmetry.space_group_name_H-M   'P 1'
#
loop_
_entity.id
_entity.type
_entity.pdbx_description
1 polymer ?
#
loop_
_entity_poly.entity_id
_entity_poly.type
_entity_poly.pdbx_seq_one_letter_code
_entity_poly.pdbx_strand_id
1 'polypeptide(L)'
;MHSSHKKPQKGFTLIEVLIAFIILSFGLLGAVALQAKAKQASFDSMQRAAAVALGNDIIQRIRANDTAQLVALYTQTFTSKTSTSTSTACFSGSCTAAQVAALDLQQWKRAIRARENTGTLDDATVCINPTAAAGTGGRGFNIEVIVSWQGRQEFNANDETKALKCGTDDKKRRLVALNSYIYLRS
;
A
#
# COMPACT_ATOMS: atom_id res chain seq x y z
N MET A 1 31.04 -65.87 36.31
CA MET A 1 31.77 -65.47 35.08
C MET A 1 30.83 -64.63 34.23
N HIS A 2 30.99 -63.31 34.21
CA HIS A 2 30.34 -62.43 33.23
C HIS A 2 31.41 -61.43 32.75
N SER A 3 31.92 -61.66 31.55
CA SER A 3 32.89 -60.77 30.91
C SER A 3 32.12 -59.63 30.25
N SER A 4 32.25 -58.42 30.81
CA SER A 4 31.66 -57.21 30.24
C SER A 4 32.50 -56.75 29.06
N HIS A 5 32.12 -57.11 27.84
CA HIS A 5 32.68 -56.53 26.61
C HIS A 5 32.32 -55.03 26.53
N LYS A 6 33.23 -54.15 26.94
CA LYS A 6 33.14 -52.73 26.61
C LYS A 6 33.33 -52.58 25.11
N LYS A 7 32.27 -52.22 24.38
CA LYS A 7 32.37 -51.83 22.96
C LYS A 7 33.34 -50.63 22.86
N PRO A 8 34.32 -50.63 21.95
CA PRO A 8 35.19 -49.49 21.77
C PRO A 8 34.34 -48.29 21.33
N GLN A 9 34.38 -47.21 22.10
CA GLN A 9 33.81 -45.92 21.70
C GLN A 9 34.59 -45.45 20.46
N LYS A 10 33.97 -45.51 19.28
CA LYS A 10 34.47 -44.80 18.11
C LYS A 10 34.17 -43.32 18.35
N GLY A 11 35.16 -42.56 18.82
CA GLY A 11 35.06 -41.11 18.91
C GLY A 11 34.79 -40.48 17.54
N PHE A 12 34.15 -39.32 17.52
CA PHE A 12 33.94 -38.53 16.31
C PHE A 12 35.28 -38.28 15.62
N THR A 13 35.34 -38.53 14.32
CA THR A 13 36.53 -38.23 13.53
C THR A 13 36.58 -36.72 13.25
N LEU A 14 37.78 -36.12 13.20
CA LEU A 14 37.93 -34.68 12.91
C LEU A 14 37.28 -34.29 11.57
N ILE A 15 37.27 -35.22 10.60
CA ILE A 15 36.64 -35.03 9.29
C ILE A 15 35.11 -34.94 9.38
N GLU A 16 34.48 -35.65 10.31
CA GLU A 16 33.03 -35.62 10.51
C GLU A 16 32.55 -34.26 11.05
N VAL A 17 33.30 -33.69 12.01
CA VAL A 17 33.02 -32.34 12.52
C VAL A 17 33.24 -31.28 11.43
N LEU A 18 34.27 -31.45 10.60
CA LEU A 18 34.54 -30.53 9.48
C LEU A 18 33.40 -30.56 8.45
N ILE A 19 32.92 -31.75 8.07
CA ILE A 19 31.79 -31.91 7.16
C ILE A 19 30.52 -31.30 7.76
N ALA A 20 30.23 -31.58 9.03
CA ALA A 20 29.07 -31.00 9.72
C ALA A 20 29.15 -29.46 9.77
N PHE A 21 30.33 -28.89 10.03
CA PHE A 21 30.54 -27.45 10.04
C PHE A 21 30.33 -26.82 8.65
N ILE A 22 30.77 -27.48 7.59
CA ILE A 22 30.55 -27.03 6.21
C ILE A 22 29.05 -27.03 5.88
N ILE A 23 28.35 -28.13 6.16
CA ILE A 23 26.90 -28.23 5.92
C ILE A 23 26.15 -27.16 6.71
N LEU A 24 26.48 -26.97 7.99
CA LEU A 24 25.87 -25.95 8.84
C LEU A 24 26.12 -24.54 8.29
N SER A 25 27.34 -24.25 7.85
CA SER A 25 27.70 -22.95 7.28
C SER A 25 26.87 -22.63 6.03
N PHE A 26 26.72 -23.60 5.11
CA PHE A 26 25.86 -23.43 3.94
C PHE A 26 24.38 -23.31 4.31
N GLY A 27 23.90 -24.09 5.27
CA GLY A 27 22.53 -24.00 5.79
C GLY A 27 22.22 -22.61 6.36
N LEU A 28 23.14 -22.04 7.12
CA LEU A 28 22.99 -20.71 7.71
C LEU A 28 22.97 -19.61 6.63
N LEU A 29 23.87 -19.68 5.64
CA LEU A 29 23.87 -18.74 4.51
C LEU A 29 22.56 -18.80 3.72
N GLY A 30 22.04 -20.01 3.48
CA GLY A 30 20.73 -20.21 2.87
C GLY A 30 19.59 -19.59 3.68
N ALA A 31 19.59 -19.76 5.01
CA ALA A 31 18.60 -19.18 5.90
C ALA A 31 18.64 -17.64 5.90
N VAL A 32 19.82 -17.03 5.91
CA VAL A 32 19.99 -15.57 5.85
C VAL A 32 19.46 -15.00 4.54
N ALA A 33 19.76 -15.64 3.41
CA ALA A 33 19.24 -15.23 2.10
C ALA A 33 17.71 -15.28 2.07
N LEU A 34 17.11 -16.34 2.62
CA LEU A 34 15.65 -16.46 2.72
C LEU A 34 15.05 -15.38 3.64
N GLN A 35 15.66 -15.10 4.79
CA GLN A 35 15.21 -14.04 5.71
C GLN A 35 15.22 -12.66 5.03
N ALA A 36 16.27 -12.36 4.25
CA ALA A 36 16.35 -11.10 3.51
C ALA A 36 15.20 -10.97 2.49
N LYS A 37 14.91 -12.03 1.73
CA LYS A 37 13.78 -12.05 0.78
C LYS A 37 12.43 -11.96 1.49
N ALA A 38 12.26 -12.65 2.62
CA ALA A 38 11.03 -12.56 3.42
C ALA A 38 10.79 -11.14 3.94
N LYS A 39 11.83 -10.45 4.43
CA LYS A 39 11.73 -9.05 4.87
C LYS A 39 11.36 -8.11 3.72
N GLN A 40 11.95 -8.31 2.55
CA GLN A 40 11.62 -7.55 1.35
C GLN A 40 10.15 -7.73 0.96
N ALA A 41 9.68 -8.98 0.84
CA ALA A 41 8.28 -9.28 0.50
C ALA A 41 7.29 -8.76 1.56
N SER A 42 7.67 -8.83 2.84
CA SER A 42 6.88 -8.27 3.94
C SER A 42 6.76 -6.76 3.84
N PHE A 43 7.84 -6.06 3.47
CA PHE A 43 7.82 -4.61 3.26
C PHE A 43 6.90 -4.25 2.08
N ASP A 44 7.06 -4.90 0.93
CA ASP A 44 6.22 -4.64 -0.25
C ASP A 44 4.72 -4.88 0.05
N SER A 45 4.42 -5.93 0.83
CA SER A 45 3.07 -6.24 1.30
C SER A 45 2.51 -5.14 2.21
N MET A 46 3.33 -4.63 3.13
CA MET A 46 2.97 -3.51 4.01
C MET A 46 2.67 -2.23 3.20
N GLN A 47 3.48 -1.90 2.19
CA GLN A 47 3.22 -0.74 1.33
C GLN A 47 1.86 -0.88 0.62
N ARG A 48 1.61 -2.04 0.01
CA ARG A 48 0.34 -2.32 -0.69
C ARG A 48 -0.86 -2.28 0.26
N ALA A 49 -0.74 -2.85 1.46
CA ALA A 49 -1.79 -2.81 2.47
C ALA A 49 -2.10 -1.37 2.91
N ALA A 50 -1.08 -0.53 3.11
CA ALA A 50 -1.25 0.88 3.45
C ALA A 50 -1.97 1.65 2.33
N ALA A 51 -1.58 1.44 1.06
CA ALA A 51 -2.22 2.06 -0.10
C ALA A 51 -3.69 1.64 -0.24
N VAL A 52 -4.02 0.35 -0.09
CA VAL A 52 -5.40 -0.16 -0.11
C VAL A 52 -6.21 0.43 1.03
N ALA A 53 -5.67 0.48 2.25
CA ALA A 53 -6.36 1.04 3.41
C ALA A 53 -6.69 2.52 3.21
N LEU A 54 -5.74 3.32 2.70
CA LEU A 54 -5.94 4.74 2.41
C LEU A 54 -6.94 4.94 1.25
N GLY A 55 -6.86 4.14 0.20
CA GLY A 55 -7.80 4.21 -0.92
C GLY A 55 -9.23 3.87 -0.50
N ASN A 56 -9.40 2.85 0.36
CA ASN A 56 -10.71 2.54 0.93
C ASN A 56 -11.22 3.65 1.86
N ASP A 57 -10.36 4.26 2.70
CA ASP A 57 -10.74 5.37 3.57
C ASP A 57 -11.38 6.53 2.78
N ILE A 58 -10.75 6.98 1.69
CA ILE A 58 -11.32 8.07 0.89
C ILE A 58 -12.62 7.65 0.17
N ILE A 59 -12.71 6.41 -0.32
CA ILE A 59 -13.96 5.90 -0.93
C ILE A 59 -15.10 5.93 0.08
N GLN A 60 -14.85 5.56 1.35
CA GLN A 60 -15.89 5.62 2.39
C GLN A 60 -16.28 7.05 2.74
N ARG A 61 -15.32 7.99 2.79
CA ARG A 61 -15.60 9.42 2.98
C ARG A 61 -16.46 9.99 1.86
N ILE A 62 -16.12 9.69 0.60
CA ILE A 62 -16.91 10.07 -0.58
C ILE A 62 -18.33 9.50 -0.49
N ARG A 63 -18.46 8.24 -0.07
CA ARG A 63 -19.77 7.58 0.13
C ARG A 63 -20.60 8.22 1.24
N ALA A 64 -19.97 8.74 2.29
CA ALA A 64 -20.65 9.44 3.38
C ALA A 64 -21.10 10.86 2.99
N ASN A 65 -20.43 11.47 2.00
CA ASN A 65 -20.78 12.77 1.42
C ASN A 65 -21.40 12.60 0.02
N ASP A 66 -22.47 11.80 -0.06
CA ASP A 66 -23.12 11.44 -1.32
C ASP A 66 -24.01 12.59 -1.86
N THR A 67 -23.38 13.51 -2.59
CA THR A 67 -24.05 14.65 -3.24
C THR A 67 -23.98 14.56 -4.77
N ALA A 68 -24.92 15.18 -5.48
CA ALA A 68 -24.87 15.32 -6.95
C ALA A 68 -23.60 16.06 -7.44
N GLN A 69 -22.97 16.85 -6.58
CA GLN A 69 -21.73 17.58 -6.87
C GLN A 69 -20.45 16.74 -6.68
N LEU A 70 -20.57 15.44 -6.38
CA LEU A 70 -19.44 14.56 -6.03
C LEU A 70 -18.27 14.67 -7.01
N VAL A 71 -18.55 14.67 -8.32
CA VAL A 71 -17.51 14.79 -9.36
C VAL A 71 -16.72 16.07 -9.22
N ALA A 72 -17.39 17.21 -9.06
CA ALA A 72 -16.74 18.50 -8.89
C ALA A 72 -15.96 18.61 -7.57
N LEU A 73 -16.41 17.91 -6.51
CA LEU A 73 -15.83 18.03 -5.17
C LEU A 73 -14.63 17.13 -4.92
N TYR A 74 -14.59 15.94 -5.51
CA TYR A 74 -13.57 14.93 -5.21
C TYR A 74 -12.61 14.63 -6.37
N THR A 75 -12.81 15.18 -7.57
CA THR A 75 -11.84 15.04 -8.67
C THR A 75 -10.53 15.72 -8.29
N GLN A 76 -9.50 14.92 -8.00
CA GLN A 76 -8.25 15.44 -7.44
C GLN A 76 -7.06 14.61 -7.88
N THR A 77 -5.97 15.29 -8.24
CA THR A 77 -4.64 14.70 -8.35
C THR A 77 -3.68 15.46 -7.45
N PHE A 78 -2.92 14.76 -6.61
CA PHE A 78 -1.93 15.39 -5.73
C PHE A 78 -0.80 14.42 -5.37
N THR A 79 0.30 14.95 -4.85
CA THR A 79 1.42 14.17 -4.32
C THR A 79 1.51 14.28 -2.80
N SER A 80 2.23 13.37 -2.14
CA SER A 80 2.49 13.41 -0.69
C SER A 80 3.14 14.71 -0.21
N LYS A 81 3.78 15.45 -1.12
CA LYS A 81 4.43 16.75 -0.89
C LYS A 81 3.49 17.95 -1.08
N THR A 82 2.27 17.72 -1.54
CA THR A 82 1.27 18.78 -1.74
C THR A 82 0.93 19.43 -0.39
N SER A 83 0.89 20.76 -0.37
CA SER A 83 0.59 21.50 0.85
C SER A 83 -0.80 21.16 1.38
N THR A 84 -0.89 21.07 2.71
CA THR A 84 -2.13 20.82 3.43
C THR A 84 -2.54 22.06 4.20
N SER A 85 -3.78 22.48 4.08
CA SER A 85 -4.34 23.56 4.89
C SER A 85 -4.88 23.03 6.22
N THR A 86 -4.99 23.92 7.20
CA THR A 86 -5.69 23.68 8.47
C THR A 86 -7.09 24.25 8.36
N SER A 87 -8.03 23.48 7.81
CA SER A 87 -9.46 23.82 7.92
C SER A 87 -10.03 23.17 9.16
N THR A 88 -10.58 23.97 10.07
CA THR A 88 -11.32 23.53 11.26
C THR A 88 -12.84 23.71 11.11
N ALA A 89 -13.30 24.16 9.94
CA ALA A 89 -14.66 24.67 9.74
C ALA A 89 -15.78 23.67 10.11
N CYS A 90 -15.54 22.36 9.97
CA CYS A 90 -16.54 21.33 10.25
C CYS A 90 -16.46 20.71 11.64
N PHE A 91 -15.67 21.27 12.55
CA PHE A 91 -15.61 20.83 13.95
C PHE A 91 -16.38 21.74 14.91
N SER A 92 -16.64 22.99 14.53
CA SER A 92 -17.27 24.01 15.38
C SER A 92 -18.65 24.46 14.89
N GLY A 93 -19.19 23.85 13.82
CA GLY A 93 -20.47 24.23 13.24
C GLY A 93 -20.94 23.27 12.14
N SER A 94 -22.10 23.56 11.55
CA SER A 94 -22.63 22.83 10.39
C SER A 94 -21.80 23.11 9.14
N CYS A 95 -21.48 22.08 8.38
CA CYS A 95 -20.77 22.20 7.10
C CYS A 95 -21.65 21.87 5.90
N THR A 96 -21.43 22.60 4.81
CA THR A 96 -21.92 22.21 3.49
C THR A 96 -21.17 20.99 2.98
N ALA A 97 -21.75 20.25 2.03
CA ALA A 97 -21.10 19.12 1.37
C ALA A 97 -19.72 19.49 0.78
N ALA A 98 -19.58 20.71 0.26
CA ALA A 98 -18.31 21.21 -0.27
C ALA A 98 -17.26 21.40 0.83
N GLN A 99 -17.67 21.90 2.01
CA GLN A 99 -16.77 22.07 3.16
C GLN A 99 -16.36 20.71 3.75
N VAL A 100 -17.27 19.74 3.79
CA VAL A 100 -16.96 18.35 4.19
C VAL A 100 -15.94 17.74 3.23
N ALA A 101 -16.17 17.81 1.92
CA ALA A 101 -15.22 17.30 0.92
C ALA A 101 -13.84 17.94 1.04
N ALA A 102 -13.78 19.26 1.24
CA ALA A 102 -12.53 19.97 1.46
C ALA A 102 -11.82 19.45 2.73
N LEU A 103 -12.53 19.25 3.84
CA LEU A 103 -11.95 18.70 5.06
C LEU A 103 -11.44 17.27 4.87
N ASP A 104 -12.24 16.40 4.24
CA ASP A 104 -11.86 15.01 3.94
C ASP A 104 -10.55 14.95 3.15
N LEU A 105 -10.47 15.71 2.06
CA LEU A 105 -9.28 15.77 1.22
C LEU A 105 -8.06 16.28 2.00
N GLN A 106 -8.23 17.25 2.91
CA GLN A 106 -7.12 17.74 3.74
C GLN A 106 -6.65 16.71 4.76
N GLN A 107 -7.57 16.05 5.47
CA GLN A 107 -7.23 14.98 6.40
C GLN A 107 -6.54 13.82 5.67
N TRP A 108 -7.05 13.46 4.51
CA TRP A 108 -6.51 12.37 3.73
C TRP A 108 -5.14 12.68 3.13
N LYS A 109 -4.91 13.91 2.62
CA LYS A 109 -3.57 14.38 2.23
C LYS A 109 -2.56 14.25 3.38
N ARG A 110 -2.96 14.59 4.62
CA ARG A 110 -2.10 14.40 5.80
C ARG A 110 -1.82 12.93 6.08
N ALA A 111 -2.81 12.05 5.91
CA ALA A 111 -2.63 10.61 6.07
C ALA A 111 -1.65 10.03 5.04
N ILE A 112 -1.73 10.47 3.78
CA ILE A 112 -0.77 10.13 2.71
C ILE A 112 0.63 10.63 3.09
N ARG A 113 0.76 11.90 3.48
CA ARG A 113 2.04 12.48 3.92
C ARG A 113 2.63 11.78 5.14
N ALA A 114 1.80 11.29 6.06
CA ALA A 114 2.28 10.52 7.20
C ALA A 114 2.93 9.19 6.75
N ARG A 115 2.37 8.53 5.73
CA ARG A 115 2.98 7.31 5.16
C ARG A 115 4.28 7.59 4.42
N GLU A 116 4.38 8.72 3.72
CA GLU A 116 5.65 9.22 3.15
C GLU A 116 6.71 9.40 4.23
N ASN A 117 6.38 10.09 5.34
CA ASN A 117 7.34 10.35 6.43
C ASN A 117 7.86 9.07 7.10
N THR A 118 7.09 7.97 7.07
CA THR A 118 7.54 6.65 7.54
C THR A 118 8.32 5.86 6.49
N GLY A 119 8.45 6.38 5.26
CA GLY A 119 9.04 5.68 4.12
C GLY A 119 8.17 4.51 3.60
N THR A 120 6.91 4.41 4.01
CA THR A 120 6.01 3.34 3.58
C THR A 120 5.49 3.59 2.17
N LEU A 121 5.12 4.84 1.85
CA LEU A 121 4.67 5.23 0.52
C LEU A 121 5.54 6.40 0.06
N ASP A 122 6.72 6.08 -0.48
CA ASP A 122 7.72 7.04 -0.95
C ASP A 122 7.27 7.71 -2.25
N ASP A 123 7.46 9.03 -2.36
CA ASP A 123 7.00 9.90 -3.45
C ASP A 123 5.56 9.59 -3.91
N ALA A 124 4.64 9.43 -2.95
CA ALA A 124 3.30 8.97 -3.26
C ALA A 124 2.54 9.98 -4.14
N THR A 125 1.88 9.50 -5.19
CA THR A 125 0.95 10.27 -6.01
C THR A 125 -0.42 9.62 -5.98
N VAL A 126 -1.45 10.45 -5.96
CA VAL A 126 -2.82 10.04 -5.76
C VAL A 126 -3.72 10.70 -6.79
N CYS A 127 -4.63 9.91 -7.36
CA CYS A 127 -5.59 10.36 -8.35
C CYS A 127 -6.97 9.82 -7.98
N ILE A 128 -7.94 10.71 -7.83
CA ILE A 128 -9.34 10.39 -7.59
C ILE A 128 -10.13 10.86 -8.81
N ASN A 129 -10.75 9.91 -9.52
CA ASN A 129 -11.47 10.14 -10.76
C ASN A 129 -12.93 9.68 -10.63
N PRO A 130 -13.79 10.43 -9.93
CA PRO A 130 -15.22 10.19 -9.95
C PRO A 130 -15.81 10.54 -11.33
N THR A 131 -16.68 9.68 -11.85
CA THR A 131 -17.40 9.91 -13.12
C THR A 131 -18.88 9.60 -12.95
N ALA A 132 -19.73 10.40 -13.60
CA ALA A 132 -21.17 10.13 -13.60
C ALA A 132 -21.48 8.85 -14.40
N ALA A 133 -22.28 7.96 -13.83
CA ALA A 133 -22.70 6.73 -14.49
C ALA A 133 -23.94 6.97 -15.36
N ALA A 134 -23.87 6.53 -16.62
CA ALA A 134 -24.96 6.63 -17.58
C ALA A 134 -26.21 5.85 -17.12
N GLY A 135 -27.41 6.34 -17.49
CA GLY A 135 -28.67 5.65 -17.20
C GLY A 135 -29.15 5.73 -15.75
N THR A 136 -28.56 6.60 -14.91
CA THR A 136 -28.86 6.67 -13.47
C THR A 136 -29.69 7.90 -13.07
N GLY A 137 -30.11 8.72 -14.03
CA GLY A 137 -30.79 10.00 -13.74
C GLY A 137 -29.92 11.00 -12.97
N GLY A 138 -28.59 10.93 -13.12
CA GLY A 138 -27.65 11.81 -12.41
C GLY A 138 -27.36 11.39 -10.97
N ARG A 139 -27.74 10.17 -10.57
CA ARG A 139 -27.62 9.68 -9.19
C ARG A 139 -26.55 8.61 -9.00
N GLY A 140 -25.99 8.05 -10.06
CA GLY A 140 -24.93 7.05 -9.97
C GLY A 140 -23.57 7.59 -10.36
N PHE A 141 -22.53 7.16 -9.67
CA PHE A 141 -21.15 7.57 -9.89
C PHE A 141 -20.19 6.38 -9.79
N ASN A 142 -19.28 6.26 -10.76
CA ASN A 142 -18.13 5.36 -10.67
C ASN A 142 -16.96 6.14 -10.07
N ILE A 143 -16.34 5.59 -9.03
CA ILE A 143 -15.21 6.19 -8.33
C ILE A 143 -13.98 5.33 -8.58
N GLU A 144 -13.00 5.88 -9.29
CA GLU A 144 -11.66 5.30 -9.38
C GLU A 144 -10.73 6.06 -8.43
N VAL A 145 -10.03 5.33 -7.57
CA VAL A 145 -8.98 5.86 -6.69
C VAL A 145 -7.69 5.12 -6.96
N ILE A 146 -6.66 5.84 -7.40
CA ILE A 146 -5.33 5.30 -7.63
C ILE A 146 -4.38 5.90 -6.60
N VAL A 147 -3.66 5.04 -5.89
CA VAL A 147 -2.54 5.43 -5.02
C VAL A 147 -1.29 4.79 -5.61
N SER A 148 -0.34 5.61 -6.06
CA SER A 148 0.97 5.18 -6.55
C SER A 148 2.09 5.67 -5.65
N TRP A 149 3.20 4.93 -5.62
CA TRP A 149 4.38 5.21 -4.81
C TRP A 149 5.62 4.56 -5.42
N GLN A 150 6.79 4.92 -4.93
CA GLN A 150 8.06 4.34 -5.35
C GLN A 150 8.37 3.07 -4.55
N GLY A 151 8.44 1.94 -5.25
CA GLY A 151 8.87 0.66 -4.70
C GLY A 151 10.40 0.59 -4.57
N ARG A 152 10.89 -0.34 -3.74
CA ARG A 152 12.34 -0.52 -3.56
C ARG A 152 13.03 -1.25 -4.71
N GLN A 153 12.27 -1.85 -5.63
CA GLN A 153 12.78 -2.69 -6.70
C GLN A 153 12.23 -2.27 -8.05
N GLU A 154 13.06 -2.41 -9.08
CA GLU A 154 12.61 -2.26 -10.45
C GLU A 154 11.78 -3.46 -10.90
N PHE A 155 10.77 -3.21 -11.72
CA PHE A 155 10.03 -4.21 -12.47
C PHE A 155 9.49 -3.60 -13.76
N ASN A 156 9.14 -4.45 -14.72
CA ASN A 156 8.44 -4.02 -15.93
C ASN A 156 6.94 -4.19 -15.70
N ALA A 157 6.22 -3.07 -15.62
CA ALA A 157 4.77 -3.08 -15.55
C ALA A 157 4.15 -3.68 -16.84
N ASN A 158 3.05 -4.42 -16.69
CA ASN A 158 2.24 -4.86 -17.82
C ASN A 158 1.51 -3.65 -18.47
N ASP A 159 0.95 -3.86 -19.65
CA ASP A 159 0.33 -2.77 -20.43
C ASP A 159 -0.87 -2.14 -19.71
N GLU A 160 -1.66 -2.95 -18.99
CA GLU A 160 -2.77 -2.48 -18.14
C GLU A 160 -2.30 -1.52 -17.05
N THR A 161 -1.24 -1.88 -16.32
CA THR A 161 -0.68 -1.03 -15.24
C THR A 161 -0.05 0.24 -15.82
N LYS A 162 0.59 0.16 -17.00
CA LYS A 162 1.16 1.32 -17.68
C LYS A 162 0.10 2.29 -18.20
N ALA A 163 -1.08 1.79 -18.56
CA ALA A 163 -2.20 2.61 -19.02
C ALA A 163 -2.73 3.53 -17.90
N LEU A 164 -2.60 3.13 -16.63
CA LEU A 164 -3.00 3.95 -15.48
C LEU A 164 -2.04 5.14 -15.28
N LYS A 165 -2.51 6.35 -15.56
CA LYS A 165 -1.72 7.60 -15.50
C LYS A 165 -1.84 8.30 -14.15
N CYS A 166 -1.30 7.67 -13.11
CA CYS A 166 -1.15 8.27 -11.79
C CYS A 166 0.30 8.12 -11.27
N GLY A 167 0.98 9.24 -11.06
CA GLY A 167 2.41 9.28 -10.70
C GLY A 167 3.36 9.09 -11.90
N THR A 168 4.66 9.17 -11.62
CA THR A 168 5.74 9.08 -12.62
C THR A 168 5.85 7.67 -13.19
N ASP A 169 5.75 7.54 -14.52
CA ASP A 169 5.86 6.24 -15.19
C ASP A 169 7.32 5.77 -15.28
N ASP A 170 7.80 5.14 -14.21
CA ASP A 170 9.13 4.55 -14.11
C ASP A 170 9.07 3.07 -13.66
N LYS A 171 10.23 2.41 -13.63
CA LYS A 171 10.34 0.99 -13.25
C LYS A 171 10.14 0.70 -11.76
N LYS A 172 10.13 1.72 -10.92
CA LYS A 172 9.95 1.59 -9.46
C LYS A 172 8.52 1.91 -9.03
N ARG A 173 7.75 2.63 -9.84
CA ARG A 173 6.34 2.94 -9.60
C ARG A 173 5.52 1.69 -9.30
N ARG A 174 5.03 1.59 -8.07
CA ARG A 174 3.97 0.68 -7.65
C ARG A 174 2.67 1.46 -7.58
N LEU A 175 1.55 0.77 -7.78
CA LEU A 175 0.23 1.37 -7.65
C LEU A 175 -0.82 0.36 -7.22
N VAL A 176 -1.90 0.89 -6.67
CA VAL A 176 -3.17 0.19 -6.45
C VAL A 176 -4.27 1.07 -7.03
N ALA A 177 -5.11 0.49 -7.88
CA ALA A 177 -6.35 1.10 -8.35
C ALA A 177 -7.53 0.42 -7.67
N LEU A 178 -8.40 1.22 -7.04
CA LEU A 178 -9.65 0.78 -6.42
C LEU A 178 -10.81 1.40 -7.17
N ASN A 179 -11.77 0.56 -7.56
CA ASN A 179 -12.98 0.98 -8.25
C ASN A 179 -14.18 0.72 -7.34
N SER A 180 -15.08 1.70 -7.24
CA SER A 180 -16.31 1.60 -6.45
C SER A 180 -17.47 2.28 -7.17
N TYR A 181 -18.68 1.79 -6.95
CA TYR A 181 -19.92 2.42 -7.39
C TYR A 181 -20.66 3.05 -6.22
N ILE A 182 -21.17 4.27 -6.40
CA ILE A 182 -21.99 5.00 -5.43
C ILE A 182 -23.29 5.42 -6.11
N TYR A 183 -24.41 5.20 -5.42
CA TYR A 183 -25.72 5.67 -5.83
C TYR A 183 -26.26 6.59 -4.73
N LEU A 184 -26.67 7.81 -5.11
CA LEU A 184 -27.15 8.83 -4.17
C LEU A 184 -28.42 8.36 -3.46
N ARG A 185 -28.45 8.50 -2.13
CA ARG A 185 -29.65 8.27 -1.34
C ARG A 185 -30.74 9.27 -1.71
N SER A 186 -32.00 8.80 -1.67
CA SER A 186 -33.19 9.63 -1.91
C SER A 186 -33.49 10.53 -0.73
#